data_AF-A0A660MJ73-F1
#
_entry.id   AF-A0A660MJ73-F1
#
_cell.length_a   1.000
_cell.length_b   1.000
_cell.length_c   1.000
_cell.angle_alpha   90.00
_cell.angle_beta   90.00
_cell.angle_gamma   90.00
#
_symmetry.space_group_name_H-M   'P 1'
#
loop_
_entity.id
_entity.type
_entity.pdbx_description
1 polymer ?
#
loop_
_entity_poly.entity_id
_entity_poly.type
_entity_poly.pdbx_seq_one_letter_code
_entity_poly.pdbx_strand_id
1 'polypeptide(L)'
;PGSSLKGKIRSLLEWKSGRVQENPLGKKEYEEASGASKEAVKHILQLFGISGDTADPEFQKTIGHTRLAFWDCPLDAAYAQAQRDNDRPYTEAKSENRINRISGVAEHPRQTERVPAGARFTFRLSLKTYDGDDDSLRHTLLQGLKLLEWDSLGGSGSRGYGKIRFENLCIDGQPVTEYAAIQPFGT
;
A
#
# COMPACT_ATOMS: atom_id res chain seq x y z
N PRO A 1 3.41 0.67 -10.14
CA PRO A 1 4.31 1.78 -9.73
C PRO A 1 4.54 1.80 -8.22
N GLY A 2 5.75 2.15 -7.78
CA GLY A 2 6.11 2.26 -6.37
C GLY A 2 5.32 3.36 -5.66
N SER A 3 5.03 4.47 -6.36
CA SER A 3 4.19 5.56 -5.85
C SER A 3 2.76 5.12 -5.53
N SER A 4 2.16 4.24 -6.35
CA SER A 4 0.82 3.69 -6.10
C SER A 4 0.77 2.84 -4.84
N LEU A 5 1.79 2.01 -4.62
CA LEU A 5 1.95 1.22 -3.38
C LEU A 5 2.15 2.14 -2.18
N LYS A 6 3.10 3.08 -2.28
CA LYS A 6 3.38 4.07 -1.22
C LYS A 6 2.11 4.79 -0.79
N GLY A 7 1.37 5.36 -1.75
CA GLY A 7 0.16 6.14 -1.48
C GLY A 7 -0.96 5.29 -0.87
N LYS A 8 -1.19 4.08 -1.40
CA LYS A 8 -2.25 3.21 -0.88
C LYS A 8 -1.94 2.71 0.53
N ILE A 9 -0.71 2.30 0.80
CA ILE A 9 -0.28 1.86 2.14
C ILE A 9 -0.38 3.01 3.14
N ARG A 10 0.08 4.22 2.76
CA ARG A 10 -0.07 5.43 3.60
C ARG A 10 -1.54 5.67 3.96
N SER A 11 -2.41 5.72 2.95
CA SER A 11 -3.85 5.96 3.14
C SER A 11 -4.48 4.92 4.07
N LEU A 12 -4.14 3.64 3.93
CA LEU A 12 -4.65 2.57 4.79
C LEU A 12 -4.20 2.72 6.25
N LEU A 13 -2.96 3.14 6.48
CA LEU A 13 -2.45 3.43 7.83
C LEU A 13 -3.11 4.66 8.44
N GLU A 14 -3.37 5.70 7.65
CA GLU A 14 -4.12 6.89 8.06
C GLU A 14 -5.55 6.49 8.51
N TRP A 15 -6.27 5.70 7.70
CA TRP A 15 -7.55 5.10 8.08
C TRP A 15 -7.46 4.28 9.38
N LYS A 16 -6.46 3.40 9.50
CA LYS A 16 -6.24 2.58 10.71
C LYS A 16 -6.00 3.43 11.96
N SER A 17 -5.31 4.56 11.83
CA SER A 17 -5.01 5.45 12.95
C SER A 17 -6.21 6.26 13.45
N GLY A 18 -7.34 6.21 12.72
CA GLY A 18 -8.51 7.07 12.96
C GLY A 18 -8.30 8.53 12.55
N ARG A 19 -7.17 8.85 11.89
CA ARG A 19 -6.82 10.17 11.39
C ARG A 19 -6.72 10.11 9.88
N VAL A 20 -7.85 10.34 9.22
CA VAL A 20 -7.95 10.43 7.77
C VAL A 20 -8.61 11.74 7.39
N GLN A 21 -8.11 12.35 6.32
CA GLN A 21 -8.68 13.55 5.73
C GLN A 21 -8.39 13.55 4.23
N GLU A 22 -8.85 14.58 3.52
CA GLU A 22 -8.64 14.70 2.07
C GLU A 22 -7.15 14.86 1.72
N ASN A 23 -6.41 15.63 2.53
CA ASN A 23 -4.99 15.90 2.35
C ASN A 23 -4.11 14.97 3.20
N PRO A 24 -2.86 14.72 2.81
CA PRO A 24 -1.93 13.93 3.62
C PRO A 24 -1.75 14.53 5.02
N LEU A 25 -1.60 13.67 6.04
CA LEU A 25 -1.30 14.13 7.40
C LEU A 25 -0.01 14.96 7.45
N GLY A 26 0.03 15.96 8.35
CA GLY A 26 1.18 16.81 8.61
C GLY A 26 1.30 17.24 10.07
N LYS A 27 1.93 18.40 10.29
CA LYS A 27 2.23 18.93 11.64
C LYS A 27 0.96 19.14 12.47
N LYS A 28 -0.04 19.80 11.88
CA LYS A 28 -1.29 20.13 12.57
C LYS A 28 -1.96 18.88 13.14
N GLU A 29 -2.07 17.83 12.34
CA GLU A 29 -2.73 16.58 12.75
C GLU A 29 -1.93 15.83 13.81
N TYR A 30 -0.60 15.93 13.78
CA TYR A 30 0.26 15.41 14.86
C TYR A 30 0.07 16.18 16.18
N GLU A 31 -0.09 17.50 16.13
CA GLU A 31 -0.30 18.34 17.31
C GLU A 31 -1.69 18.09 17.94
N GLU A 32 -2.73 17.95 17.11
CA GLU A 32 -4.11 17.66 17.52
C GLU A 32 -4.32 16.21 18.00
N ALA A 33 -3.37 15.31 17.69
CA ALA A 33 -3.42 13.92 18.13
C ALA A 33 -2.88 13.76 19.57
N SER A 34 -3.42 12.75 20.27
CA SER A 34 -3.04 12.39 21.63
C SER A 34 -2.96 10.87 21.79
N GLY A 35 -2.24 10.41 22.83
CA GLY A 35 -2.06 8.99 23.14
C GLY A 35 -1.57 8.16 21.94
N ALA A 36 -2.14 6.97 21.77
CA ALA A 36 -1.78 6.03 20.69
C ALA A 36 -2.01 6.60 19.27
N SER A 37 -2.99 7.50 19.09
CA SER A 37 -3.22 8.16 17.80
C SER A 37 -2.04 9.06 17.42
N LYS A 38 -1.47 9.79 18.39
CA LYS A 38 -0.30 10.66 18.12
C LYS A 38 0.91 9.87 17.67
N GLU A 39 1.15 8.73 18.31
CA GLU A 39 2.24 7.82 17.96
C GLU A 39 2.04 7.22 16.56
N ALA A 40 0.82 6.77 16.24
CA ALA A 40 0.50 6.28 14.90
C ALA A 40 0.71 7.35 13.82
N VAL A 41 0.26 8.59 14.06
CA VAL A 41 0.50 9.72 13.15
C VAL A 41 2.00 9.96 13.01
N LYS A 42 2.76 9.99 14.11
CA LYS A 42 4.23 10.16 14.08
C LYS A 42 4.88 9.11 13.19
N HIS A 43 4.55 7.83 13.35
CA HIS A 43 5.11 6.74 12.55
C HIS A 43 4.75 6.89 11.06
N ILE A 44 3.51 7.26 10.74
CA ILE A 44 3.11 7.53 9.35
C ILE A 44 3.97 8.65 8.75
N LEU A 45 4.16 9.76 9.48
CA LEU A 45 4.98 10.87 9.01
C LEU A 45 6.46 10.50 8.87
N GLN A 46 7.02 9.74 9.81
CA GLN A 46 8.40 9.24 9.74
C GLN A 46 8.62 8.31 8.54
N LEU A 47 7.70 7.36 8.34
CA LEU A 47 7.77 6.40 7.25
C LEU A 47 7.62 7.07 5.88
N PHE A 48 6.57 7.88 5.69
CA PHE A 48 6.19 8.39 4.37
C PHE A 48 6.68 9.79 4.03
N GLY A 49 7.13 10.53 5.05
CA GLY A 49 7.59 11.91 4.95
C GLY A 49 6.47 12.95 5.16
N ILE A 50 6.91 14.17 5.50
CA ILE A 50 6.11 15.39 5.58
C ILE A 50 6.29 16.24 4.32
N SER A 51 5.38 17.18 4.10
CA SER A 51 5.48 18.12 2.97
C SER A 51 6.65 19.09 3.15
N GLY A 52 7.33 19.43 2.06
CA GLY A 52 8.53 20.28 2.07
C GLY A 52 8.27 21.75 2.41
N ASP A 53 7.02 22.19 2.37
CA ASP A 53 6.56 23.52 2.78
C ASP A 53 6.32 23.64 4.29
N THR A 54 6.57 22.58 5.07
CA THR A 54 6.45 22.61 6.53
C THR A 54 7.50 23.56 7.11
N ALA A 55 7.16 24.83 7.30
CA ALA A 55 8.05 25.88 7.78
C ALA A 55 8.30 25.83 9.31
N ASP A 56 8.65 24.64 9.83
CA ASP A 56 8.98 24.42 11.23
C ASP A 56 10.20 23.48 11.37
N PRO A 57 11.39 24.02 11.63
CA PRO A 57 12.62 23.24 11.79
C PRO A 57 12.59 22.24 12.96
N GLU A 58 11.93 22.58 14.08
CA GLU A 58 11.89 21.69 15.26
C GLU A 58 10.98 20.48 14.99
N PHE A 59 9.85 20.71 14.33
CA PHE A 59 9.00 19.63 13.89
C PHE A 59 9.67 18.77 12.81
N GLN A 60 10.36 19.39 11.85
CA GLN A 60 11.15 18.65 10.85
C GLN A 60 12.24 17.79 11.50
N LYS A 61 12.90 18.27 12.56
CA LYS A 61 13.88 17.49 13.33
C LYS A 61 13.23 16.33 14.10
N THR A 62 12.03 16.56 14.64
CA THR A 62 11.26 15.53 15.36
C THR A 62 10.82 14.39 14.44
N ILE A 63 10.34 14.72 13.24
CA ILE A 63 9.94 13.70 12.26
C ILE A 63 11.18 13.13 11.57
N GLY A 64 12.12 13.96 11.13
CA GLY A 64 13.29 13.55 10.34
C GLY A 64 12.97 13.21 8.89
N HIS A 65 13.97 12.74 8.15
CA HIS A 65 13.84 12.35 6.74
C HIS A 65 12.94 11.13 6.55
N THR A 66 12.28 10.99 5.39
CA THR A 66 11.44 9.81 5.09
C THR A 66 12.22 8.49 5.17
N ARG A 67 11.63 7.46 5.80
CA ARG A 67 12.27 6.16 5.99
C ARG A 67 12.04 5.23 4.81
N LEU A 68 10.96 5.41 4.06
CA LEU A 68 10.56 4.50 2.98
C LEU A 68 10.95 5.02 1.60
N ALA A 69 11.58 4.15 0.82
CA ALA A 69 11.63 4.26 -0.63
C ALA A 69 10.93 3.04 -1.24
N PHE A 70 10.14 3.26 -2.28
CA PHE A 70 9.44 2.20 -3.02
C PHE A 70 10.00 2.15 -4.44
N TRP A 71 10.31 0.95 -4.90
CA TRP A 71 10.70 0.69 -6.27
C TRP A 71 9.44 0.40 -7.09
N ASP A 72 9.50 0.72 -8.37
CA ASP A 72 8.55 0.13 -9.31
C ASP A 72 8.70 -1.39 -9.29
N CYS A 73 7.57 -2.08 -9.39
CA CYS A 73 7.54 -3.54 -9.35
C CYS A 73 7.45 -4.06 -10.79
N PRO A 74 8.56 -4.47 -11.42
CA PRO A 74 8.53 -5.05 -12.75
C PRO A 74 7.83 -6.41 -12.74
N LEU A 75 7.34 -6.83 -13.90
CA LEU A 75 6.79 -8.17 -14.08
C LEU A 75 7.87 -9.22 -13.77
N ASP A 76 7.49 -10.26 -13.04
CA ASP A 76 8.39 -11.37 -12.73
C ASP A 76 8.88 -12.05 -14.02
N ALA A 77 10.17 -12.33 -14.10
CA ALA A 77 10.80 -12.83 -15.31
C ALA A 77 10.30 -14.24 -15.67
N ALA A 78 10.08 -15.10 -14.69
CA ALA A 78 9.58 -16.46 -14.91
C ALA A 78 8.12 -16.45 -15.37
N TYR A 79 7.27 -15.60 -14.76
CA TYR A 79 5.91 -15.38 -15.25
C TYR A 79 5.91 -14.85 -16.68
N ALA A 80 6.75 -13.85 -16.97
CA ALA A 80 6.83 -13.26 -18.30
C ALA A 80 7.27 -14.28 -19.35
N GLN A 81 8.22 -15.15 -19.01
CA GLN A 81 8.66 -16.24 -19.88
C GLN A 81 7.53 -17.23 -20.13
N ALA A 82 6.82 -17.65 -19.09
CA ALA A 82 5.69 -18.56 -19.23
C ALA A 82 4.57 -17.99 -20.12
N GLN A 83 4.30 -16.68 -20.07
CA GLN A 83 3.35 -16.07 -21.00
C GLN A 83 3.82 -16.16 -22.46
N ARG A 84 5.10 -15.90 -22.72
CA ARG A 84 5.70 -16.00 -24.06
C ARG A 84 5.66 -17.44 -24.59
N ASP A 85 6.11 -18.40 -23.79
CA ASP A 85 6.18 -19.81 -24.20
C ASP A 85 4.81 -20.42 -24.51
N ASN A 86 3.74 -19.82 -24.01
CA ASN A 86 2.37 -20.28 -24.19
C ASN A 86 1.52 -19.34 -25.07
N ASP A 87 2.12 -18.35 -25.73
CA ASP A 87 1.45 -17.33 -26.54
C ASP A 87 0.27 -16.64 -25.83
N ARG A 88 0.42 -16.38 -24.53
CA ARG A 88 -0.61 -15.75 -23.70
C ARG A 88 -0.39 -14.23 -23.58
N PRO A 89 -1.46 -13.42 -23.60
CA PRO A 89 -1.35 -11.98 -23.43
C PRO A 89 -1.02 -11.62 -21.97
N TYR A 90 -0.31 -10.50 -21.77
CA TYR A 90 -0.01 -9.96 -20.44
C TYR A 90 -1.19 -9.22 -19.80
N THR A 91 -2.22 -8.94 -20.58
CA THR A 91 -3.42 -8.21 -20.18
C THR A 91 -4.67 -8.92 -20.71
N GLU A 92 -5.80 -8.66 -20.07
CA GLU A 92 -7.10 -9.15 -20.52
C GLU A 92 -8.14 -8.03 -20.48
N ALA A 93 -9.08 -8.06 -21.41
CA ALA A 93 -10.24 -7.18 -21.38
C ALA A 93 -11.32 -7.78 -20.48
N LYS A 94 -11.67 -7.07 -19.40
CA LYS A 94 -12.82 -7.41 -18.57
C LYS A 94 -14.01 -6.53 -18.92
N SER A 95 -15.11 -7.16 -19.33
CA SER A 95 -16.39 -6.50 -19.54
C SER A 95 -17.15 -6.37 -18.22
N GLU A 96 -17.72 -5.20 -17.95
CA GLU A 96 -18.59 -4.94 -16.82
C GLU A 96 -19.82 -4.12 -17.24
N ASN A 97 -20.99 -4.51 -16.75
CA ASN A 97 -22.27 -3.93 -17.16
C ASN A 97 -23.01 -3.38 -15.93
N ARG A 98 -23.81 -2.33 -16.12
CA ARG A 98 -24.78 -1.89 -15.12
C ARG A 98 -26.06 -2.72 -15.31
N ILE A 99 -26.65 -3.22 -14.24
CA ILE A 99 -27.94 -3.93 -14.33
C ILE A 99 -29.05 -2.96 -13.93
N ASN A 100 -30.02 -2.77 -14.81
CA ASN A 100 -31.26 -2.09 -14.49
C ASN A 100 -32.04 -2.91 -13.46
N ARG A 101 -32.30 -2.33 -12.28
CA ARG A 101 -32.86 -3.07 -11.15
C ARG A 101 -34.35 -3.40 -11.31
N ILE A 102 -35.06 -2.74 -12.23
CA ILE A 102 -36.48 -2.98 -12.49
C ILE A 102 -36.66 -4.01 -13.60
N SER A 103 -36.01 -3.79 -14.75
CA SER A 103 -36.14 -4.71 -15.90
C SER A 103 -35.22 -5.94 -15.81
N GLY A 104 -34.22 -5.92 -14.93
CA GLY A 104 -33.20 -6.97 -14.82
C GLY A 104 -32.19 -6.99 -15.97
N VAL A 105 -32.28 -6.04 -16.92
CA VAL A 105 -31.47 -6.03 -18.13
C VAL A 105 -30.09 -5.44 -17.85
N ALA A 106 -29.06 -6.05 -18.44
CA ALA A 106 -27.71 -5.49 -18.46
C ALA A 106 -27.61 -4.37 -19.50
N GLU A 107 -27.20 -3.20 -19.07
CA GLU A 107 -27.08 -1.97 -19.86
C GLU A 107 -25.65 -1.43 -19.78
N HIS A 108 -25.22 -0.74 -20.85
CA HIS A 108 -23.95 -0.01 -20.94
C HIS A 108 -22.69 -0.85 -20.63
N PRO A 109 -22.34 -1.84 -21.47
CA PRO A 109 -21.11 -2.61 -21.30
C PRO A 109 -19.88 -1.70 -21.39
N ARG A 110 -19.00 -1.81 -20.39
CA ARG A 110 -17.70 -1.14 -20.36
C ARG A 110 -16.62 -2.21 -20.37
N GLN A 111 -15.63 -2.03 -21.22
CA GLN A 111 -14.44 -2.87 -21.20
C GLN A 111 -13.32 -2.13 -20.48
N THR A 112 -12.62 -2.83 -19.60
CA THR A 112 -11.43 -2.32 -18.92
C THR A 112 -10.33 -3.35 -19.06
N GLU A 113 -9.19 -2.92 -19.57
CA GLU A 113 -7.99 -3.74 -19.60
C GLU A 113 -7.45 -3.91 -18.18
N ARG A 114 -7.03 -5.14 -17.84
CA ARG A 114 -6.42 -5.44 -16.55
C ARG A 114 -5.33 -6.48 -16.69
N VAL A 115 -4.47 -6.55 -15.68
CA VAL A 115 -3.51 -7.65 -15.54
C VAL A 115 -4.27 -8.92 -15.11
N PRO A 116 -4.04 -10.08 -15.77
CA PRO A 116 -4.67 -11.35 -15.41
C PRO A 116 -4.34 -11.78 -13.98
N ALA A 117 -5.27 -12.50 -13.36
CA ALA A 117 -5.04 -13.07 -12.04
C ALA A 117 -3.88 -14.08 -12.07
N GLY A 118 -3.05 -14.06 -11.01
CA GLY A 118 -1.86 -14.91 -10.92
C GLY A 118 -0.59 -14.30 -11.54
N ALA A 119 -0.68 -13.13 -12.17
CA ALA A 119 0.51 -12.36 -12.54
C ALA A 119 1.35 -12.03 -11.31
N ARG A 120 2.67 -12.14 -11.46
CA ARG A 120 3.65 -11.91 -10.40
C ARG A 120 4.52 -10.72 -10.74
N PHE A 121 4.86 -9.94 -9.72
CA PHE A 121 5.72 -8.77 -9.85
C PHE A 121 6.81 -8.81 -8.78
N THR A 122 8.00 -8.36 -9.13
CA THR A 122 9.12 -8.27 -8.18
C THR A 122 8.93 -7.05 -7.30
N PHE A 123 8.56 -7.27 -6.04
CA PHE A 123 8.36 -6.20 -5.06
C PHE A 123 9.66 -5.87 -4.33
N ARG A 124 9.96 -4.57 -4.18
CA ARG A 124 11.10 -4.08 -3.39
C ARG A 124 10.77 -2.75 -2.72
N LEU A 125 11.15 -2.64 -1.45
CA LEU A 125 11.16 -1.41 -0.66
C LEU A 125 12.44 -1.36 0.19
N SER A 126 12.80 -0.19 0.70
CA SER A 126 13.85 -0.01 1.69
C SER A 126 13.29 0.79 2.85
N LEU A 127 13.60 0.34 4.05
CA LEU A 127 13.36 1.05 5.30
C LEU A 127 14.72 1.56 5.80
N LYS A 128 14.87 2.88 5.91
CA LYS A 128 16.04 3.50 6.55
C LYS A 128 15.81 3.55 8.06
N THR A 129 16.81 3.15 8.83
CA THR A 129 16.82 3.25 10.30
C THR A 129 17.84 4.30 10.70
N TYR A 130 17.43 5.27 11.52
CA TYR A 130 18.32 6.27 12.10
C TYR A 130 18.48 6.06 13.61
N ASP A 131 19.47 6.73 14.21
CA ASP A 131 19.68 6.69 15.66
C ASP A 131 18.40 7.16 16.39
N GLY A 132 17.92 6.32 17.30
CA GLY A 132 16.68 6.55 18.06
C GLY A 132 15.40 6.03 17.40
N ASP A 133 15.45 5.51 16.17
CA ASP A 133 14.36 4.71 15.61
C ASP A 133 14.37 3.32 16.25
N ASP A 134 13.18 2.78 16.55
CA ASP A 134 13.01 1.43 17.07
C ASP A 134 12.26 0.52 16.06
N ASP A 135 12.00 -0.71 16.46
CA ASP A 135 11.30 -1.70 15.63
C ASP A 135 9.81 -1.36 15.37
N SER A 136 9.24 -0.36 16.04
CA SER A 136 7.83 0.02 15.87
C SER A 136 7.55 0.58 14.46
N LEU A 137 8.53 1.23 13.83
CA LEU A 137 8.42 1.69 12.44
C LEU A 137 8.34 0.52 11.47
N ARG A 138 9.18 -0.51 11.68
CA ARG A 138 9.13 -1.76 10.92
C ARG A 138 7.78 -2.45 11.12
N HIS A 139 7.31 -2.54 12.36
CA HIS A 139 6.00 -3.13 12.67
C HIS A 139 4.86 -2.38 11.97
N THR A 140 4.87 -1.04 12.01
CA THR A 140 3.88 -0.19 11.34
C THR A 140 3.88 -0.39 9.83
N LEU A 141 5.07 -0.51 9.22
CA LEU A 141 5.19 -0.84 7.79
C LEU A 141 4.58 -2.21 7.47
N LEU A 142 4.92 -3.24 8.24
CA LEU A 142 4.40 -4.59 8.00
C LEU A 142 2.87 -4.65 8.17
N GLN A 143 2.32 -3.94 9.15
CA GLN A 143 0.86 -3.74 9.28
C GLN A 143 0.28 -3.05 8.02
N GLY A 144 0.94 -2.02 7.51
CA GLY A 144 0.53 -1.34 6.27
C GLY A 144 0.52 -2.27 5.06
N LEU A 145 1.54 -3.11 4.90
CA LEU A 145 1.56 -4.14 3.85
C LEU A 145 0.41 -5.13 4.03
N LYS A 146 0.14 -5.55 5.26
CA LYS A 146 -0.94 -6.49 5.57
C LYS A 146 -2.33 -5.91 5.29
N LEU A 147 -2.55 -4.65 5.63
CA LEU A 147 -3.78 -3.91 5.27
C LEU A 147 -3.99 -3.90 3.75
N LEU A 148 -2.92 -3.73 2.97
CA LEU A 148 -3.02 -3.74 1.51
C LEU A 148 -3.46 -5.11 0.96
N GLU A 149 -2.99 -6.22 1.54
CA GLU A 149 -3.48 -7.56 1.17
C GLU A 149 -4.97 -7.74 1.44
N TRP A 150 -5.46 -7.18 2.56
CA TRP A 150 -6.87 -7.27 2.94
C TRP A 150 -7.76 -6.33 2.10
N ASP A 151 -7.18 -5.25 1.61
CA ASP A 151 -7.85 -4.33 0.69
C ASP A 151 -7.49 -4.66 -0.78
N SER A 152 -7.11 -3.65 -1.57
CA SER A 152 -6.98 -3.70 -3.01
C SER A 152 -6.03 -2.62 -3.49
N LEU A 153 -5.28 -2.90 -4.55
CA LEU A 153 -4.38 -1.97 -5.19
C LEU A 153 -4.98 -1.45 -6.51
N GLY A 154 -5.05 -0.13 -6.67
CA GLY A 154 -5.63 0.50 -7.86
C GLY A 154 -7.15 0.68 -7.77
N GLY A 155 -7.80 0.76 -8.93
CA GLY A 155 -9.24 1.04 -9.03
C GLY A 155 -10.13 -0.21 -8.90
N SER A 156 -11.41 0.02 -8.63
CA SER A 156 -12.46 -1.01 -8.69
C SER A 156 -12.28 -2.20 -7.73
N GLY A 157 -11.63 -1.99 -6.59
CA GLY A 157 -11.37 -3.04 -5.59
C GLY A 157 -12.62 -3.80 -5.12
N SER A 158 -13.73 -3.09 -4.92
CA SER A 158 -15.04 -3.69 -4.55
C SER A 158 -15.63 -4.61 -5.62
N ARG A 159 -15.14 -4.51 -6.87
CA ARG A 159 -15.52 -5.35 -8.02
C ARG A 159 -14.51 -6.48 -8.27
N GLY A 160 -13.67 -6.76 -7.27
CA GLY A 160 -12.67 -7.84 -7.29
C GLY A 160 -11.39 -7.52 -8.06
N TYR A 161 -11.07 -6.24 -8.30
CA TYR A 161 -9.80 -5.83 -8.90
C TYR A 161 -8.73 -5.60 -7.83
N GLY A 162 -7.47 -5.70 -8.22
CA GLY A 162 -6.36 -5.27 -7.37
C GLY A 162 -6.12 -6.12 -6.12
N LYS A 163 -6.64 -7.35 -6.07
CA LYS A 163 -6.35 -8.28 -4.98
C LYS A 163 -4.93 -8.82 -5.14
N ILE A 164 -4.07 -8.50 -4.18
CA ILE A 164 -2.65 -8.86 -4.17
C ILE A 164 -2.31 -9.60 -2.88
N ARG A 165 -1.21 -10.34 -2.92
CA ARG A 165 -0.56 -10.91 -1.74
C ARG A 165 0.95 -10.78 -1.90
N PHE A 166 1.66 -10.61 -0.79
CA PHE A 166 3.10 -10.64 -0.75
C PHE A 166 3.57 -12.08 -0.54
N GLU A 167 4.31 -12.62 -1.51
CA GLU A 167 4.89 -13.97 -1.43
C GLU A 167 6.38 -13.87 -1.06
N ASN A 168 6.86 -14.78 -0.21
CA ASN A 168 8.28 -14.90 0.16
C ASN A 168 8.91 -13.58 0.62
N LEU A 169 8.21 -12.85 1.48
CA LEU A 169 8.69 -11.57 1.99
C LEU A 169 9.95 -11.78 2.84
N CYS A 170 11.04 -11.11 2.44
CA CYS A 170 12.30 -11.13 3.16
C CYS A 170 12.77 -9.71 3.47
N ILE A 171 13.48 -9.55 4.59
CA ILE A 171 14.25 -8.36 4.95
C ILE A 171 15.72 -8.75 4.92
N ASP A 172 16.50 -8.11 4.05
CA ASP A 172 17.94 -8.37 3.88
C ASP A 172 18.28 -9.87 3.74
N GLY A 173 17.44 -10.59 2.98
CA GLY A 173 17.58 -12.03 2.73
C GLY A 173 17.01 -12.94 3.80
N GLN A 174 16.56 -12.41 4.94
CA GLN A 174 15.94 -13.18 6.02
C GLN A 174 14.41 -13.19 5.88
N PRO A 175 13.74 -14.36 5.93
CA PRO A 175 12.29 -14.45 5.86
C PRO A 175 11.60 -13.70 7.02
N VAL A 176 10.53 -12.96 6.71
CA VAL A 176 9.70 -12.28 7.72
C VAL A 176 8.63 -13.25 8.24
N THR A 177 9.03 -14.13 9.15
CA THR A 177 8.19 -15.26 9.63
C THR A 177 6.91 -14.81 10.34
N GLU A 178 6.93 -13.64 10.97
CA GLU A 178 5.81 -13.07 11.70
C GLU A 178 4.74 -12.47 10.79
N TYR A 179 5.04 -12.20 9.51
CA TYR A 179 4.16 -11.47 8.60
C TYR A 179 2.78 -12.12 8.44
N ALA A 180 2.74 -13.45 8.36
CA ALA A 180 1.50 -14.20 8.20
C ALA A 180 0.57 -14.05 9.41
N ALA A 181 1.12 -13.87 10.62
CA ALA A 181 0.38 -13.77 11.86
C ALA A 181 -0.10 -12.35 12.20
N ILE A 182 0.35 -11.33 11.46
CA ILE A 182 -0.04 -9.93 11.71
C ILE A 182 -1.56 -9.77 11.56
N GLN A 183 -2.18 -9.27 12.63
CA GLN A 183 -3.58 -8.85 12.67
C GLN A 183 -3.63 -7.32 12.77
N PRO A 184 -3.85 -6.59 11.67
CA PRO A 184 -3.76 -5.13 11.66
C PRO A 184 -4.76 -4.43 12.60
N PHE A 185 -5.91 -5.03 12.88
CA PHE A 185 -6.93 -4.44 13.76
C PHE A 185 -6.99 -5.07 15.16
N GLY A 186 -5.99 -5.89 15.52
CA GLY A 186 -6.01 -6.70 16.73
C GLY A 186 -6.79 -8.01 16.58
N THR A 187 -6.85 -8.77 17.67
CA THR A 187 -7.76 -9.92 17.88
C THR A 187 -9.03 -9.46 18.56
#